data_AF-A0A962T045-F1
#
_entry.id   AF-A0A962T045-F1
#
_cell.length_a   1.000
_cell.length_b   1.000
_cell.length_c   1.000
_cell.angle_alpha   90.00
_cell.angle_beta   90.00
_cell.angle_gamma   90.00
#
_symmetry.space_group_name_H-M   'P 1'
#
loop_
_entity.id
_entity.type
_entity.pdbx_description
1 polymer ?
#
loop_
_entity_poly.entity_id
_entity_poly.type
_entity_poly.pdbx_seq_one_letter_code
_entity_poly.pdbx_strand_id
1 'polypeptide(L)'
;EEVNTVARELGVSPDNVLEMESRLSGHDVSFDPTPETDGNDEIDSYAPSAYLRDEQADPSETLEQEDWEDQTVSRLGAALERLDPRSRDIVQRRWLNDDKPTLHELAAEYQVSAERIRQLETNAMKKLRAALPVAA
;
A
#
# COMPACT_ATOMS: atom_id res chain seq x y z
N GLU A 1 -9.17 10.22 44.30
CA GLU A 1 -10.61 9.91 44.49
C GLU A 1 -11.48 10.63 43.46
N GLU A 2 -11.22 11.90 43.14
CA GLU A 2 -11.94 12.66 42.10
C GLU A 2 -12.02 11.95 40.73
N VAL A 3 -10.90 11.45 40.19
CA VAL A 3 -10.88 10.72 38.91
C VAL A 3 -11.86 9.54 38.89
N ASN A 4 -11.97 8.79 39.99
CA ASN A 4 -12.89 7.64 40.10
C ASN A 4 -14.36 8.06 40.25
N THR A 5 -14.62 9.27 40.76
CA THR A 5 -15.97 9.84 40.86
C THR A 5 -16.41 10.35 39.48
N VAL A 6 -15.56 11.12 38.80
CA VAL A 6 -15.81 11.65 37.46
C VAL A 6 -15.98 10.52 36.44
N ALA A 7 -15.15 9.49 36.51
CA ALA A 7 -15.27 8.29 35.67
C ALA A 7 -16.64 7.60 35.82
N ARG A 8 -17.16 7.53 37.06
CA ARG A 8 -18.45 6.90 37.35
C ARG A 8 -19.64 7.74 36.88
N GLU A 9 -19.56 9.06 37.05
CA GLU A 9 -20.61 9.98 36.60
C GLU A 9 -20.70 10.05 35.07
N LEU A 10 -19.56 9.95 34.38
CA LEU A 10 -19.48 9.99 32.92
C LEU A 10 -19.56 8.60 32.26
N GLY A 11 -19.55 7.52 33.05
CA GLY A 11 -19.64 6.15 32.55
C GLY A 11 -18.42 5.67 31.76
N VAL A 12 -17.23 6.22 32.04
CA VAL A 12 -15.96 5.91 31.35
C VAL A 12 -14.93 5.31 32.33
N SER A 13 -13.81 4.79 31.83
CA SER A 13 -12.74 4.29 32.70
C SER A 13 -11.97 5.45 33.36
N PRO A 14 -11.40 5.24 34.57
CA PRO A 14 -10.51 6.22 35.19
C PRO A 14 -9.31 6.60 34.31
N ASP A 15 -8.78 5.65 33.53
CA ASP A 15 -7.69 5.89 32.59
C ASP A 15 -8.09 6.90 31.49
N ASN A 16 -9.32 6.80 30.97
CA ASN A 16 -9.84 7.75 29.99
C ASN A 16 -9.99 9.15 30.59
N VAL A 17 -10.35 9.26 31.87
CA VAL A 17 -10.46 10.57 32.55
C VAL A 17 -9.08 11.22 32.66
N LEU A 18 -8.05 10.46 33.03
CA LEU A 18 -6.67 10.95 33.08
C LEU A 18 -6.11 11.32 31.70
N GLU A 19 -6.42 10.53 30.68
CA GLU A 19 -6.01 10.84 29.30
C GLU A 19 -6.66 12.13 28.81
N MET A 20 -7.96 12.30 29.05
CA MET A 20 -8.69 13.50 28.66
C MET A 20 -8.26 14.73 29.46
N GLU A 21 -7.95 14.58 30.76
CA GLU A 21 -7.38 15.64 31.58
C GLU A 21 -5.98 16.05 31.08
N SER A 22 -5.13 15.08 30.72
CA SER A 22 -3.82 15.33 30.12
C SER A 22 -3.93 16.08 28.79
N ARG A 23 -4.85 15.65 27.91
CA ARG A 23 -5.12 16.32 26.63
C ARG A 23 -5.70 17.73 26.80
N LEU A 24 -6.57 17.94 27.79
CA LEU A 24 -7.26 19.21 28.01
C LEU A 24 -6.41 20.24 28.78
N SER A 25 -5.48 19.76 29.62
CA SER A 25 -4.53 20.61 30.36
C SER A 25 -3.28 20.97 29.53
N GLY A 26 -2.99 20.21 28.48
CA GLY A 26 -1.99 20.54 27.49
C GLY A 26 -2.36 21.83 26.75
N HIS A 27 -1.43 22.78 26.71
CA HIS A 27 -1.59 24.00 25.91
C HIS A 27 -1.14 23.70 24.46
N ASP A 28 -1.80 24.30 23.47
CA ASP A 28 -1.40 24.18 22.07
C ASP A 28 0.02 24.73 21.88
N VAL A 29 0.89 23.93 21.27
CA VAL A 29 2.26 24.33 20.92
C VAL A 29 2.25 24.88 19.50
N SER A 30 2.85 26.06 19.31
CA SER A 30 3.05 26.60 17.96
C SER A 30 3.92 25.64 17.12
N PHE A 31 3.54 25.42 15.86
CA PHE A 31 4.30 24.55 14.95
C PHE A 31 5.70 25.10 14.64
N ASP A 32 5.85 26.42 14.60
CA ASP A 32 7.10 27.11 14.29
C ASP A 32 7.23 28.36 15.19
N PRO A 33 7.57 28.20 16.48
CA PRO A 33 7.77 29.33 17.38
C PRO A 33 9.01 30.12 16.95
N THR A 34 8.87 31.44 16.85
CA THR A 34 10.03 32.32 16.69
C THR A 34 10.88 32.25 17.97
N PRO A 35 12.20 32.05 17.89
CA PRO A 35 13.05 32.03 19.09
C PRO A 35 12.94 33.38 19.81
N GLU A 36 12.51 33.36 21.07
CA GLU A 36 12.39 34.57 21.87
C GLU A 36 13.79 35.18 22.08
N THR A 37 13.91 36.49 21.84
CA THR A 37 15.21 37.19 21.78
C THR A 37 15.73 37.62 23.17
N ASP A 38 15.08 37.21 24.27
CA ASP A 38 15.45 37.70 25.60
C ASP A 38 15.50 36.59 26.65
N GLY A 39 16.70 36.36 27.18
CA GLY A 39 16.89 35.88 28.54
C GLY A 39 16.84 34.37 28.78
N ASN A 40 17.99 33.72 28.59
CA ASN A 40 18.57 32.78 29.56
C ASN A 40 17.64 31.68 30.13
N ASP A 41 17.40 30.63 29.33
CA ASP A 41 17.43 29.24 29.80
C ASP A 41 17.70 28.29 28.63
N GLU A 42 18.70 27.43 28.82
CA GLU A 42 19.24 26.40 27.92
C GLU A 42 18.23 25.27 27.62
N ILE A 43 17.14 25.58 26.94
CA ILE A 43 16.41 24.57 26.17
C ILE A 43 16.15 25.17 24.80
N ASP A 44 17.06 24.90 23.87
CA ASP A 44 16.79 24.92 22.43
C ASP A 44 15.56 24.04 22.18
N SER A 45 14.37 24.60 22.38
CA SER A 45 13.11 23.94 22.09
C SER A 45 13.04 23.86 20.58
N TYR A 46 13.55 22.74 20.03
CA TYR A 46 13.41 22.45 18.61
C TYR A 46 11.94 22.62 18.25
N ALA A 47 11.68 23.52 17.29
CA ALA A 47 10.35 23.71 16.77
C ALA A 47 9.81 22.37 16.24
N PRO A 48 8.51 22.07 16.41
CA PRO A 48 7.88 20.92 15.77
C PRO A 48 8.22 20.79 14.28
N SER A 49 8.35 21.92 13.57
CA SER A 49 8.82 21.98 12.17
C SER A 49 10.18 21.30 11.89
N ALA A 50 11.06 21.17 12.88
CA ALA A 50 12.40 20.63 12.72
C ALA A 50 12.48 19.09 12.87
N TYR A 51 11.50 18.46 13.53
CA TYR A 51 11.49 17.01 13.77
C TYR A 51 10.23 16.31 13.26
N LEU A 52 9.14 17.04 13.00
CA LEU A 52 7.96 16.50 12.34
C LEU A 52 8.26 16.34 10.85
N ARG A 53 8.35 15.09 10.41
CA ARG A 53 8.47 14.72 9.01
C ARG A 53 7.07 14.49 8.42
N ASP A 54 6.85 14.96 7.21
CA ASP A 54 5.77 14.47 6.37
C ASP A 54 6.17 13.12 5.76
N GLU A 55 5.46 12.06 6.16
CA GLU A 55 5.70 10.69 5.69
C GLU A 55 5.30 10.48 4.22
N GLN A 56 4.61 11.44 3.59
CA GLN A 56 4.17 11.35 2.19
C GLN A 56 4.99 12.24 1.24
N ALA A 57 5.99 12.95 1.76
CA ALA A 57 6.69 13.99 1.00
C ALA A 57 7.98 13.54 0.31
N ASP A 58 8.34 12.24 0.30
CA ASP A 58 9.56 11.81 -0.37
C ASP A 58 9.32 11.67 -1.90
N PRO A 59 9.84 12.59 -2.72
CA PRO A 59 9.67 12.51 -4.17
C PRO A 59 10.36 11.27 -4.77
N SER A 60 11.34 10.72 -4.06
CA SER A 60 12.07 9.52 -4.50
C SER A 60 11.15 8.30 -4.50
N GLU A 61 10.29 8.16 -3.49
CA GLU A 61 9.32 7.07 -3.39
C GLU A 61 8.26 7.16 -4.50
N THR A 62 7.81 8.39 -4.80
CA THR A 62 6.85 8.62 -5.90
C THR A 62 7.46 8.26 -7.25
N LEU A 63 8.68 8.73 -7.53
CA LEU A 63 9.39 8.40 -8.77
C LEU A 63 9.70 6.91 -8.88
N GLU A 64 10.09 6.27 -7.78
CA GLU A 64 10.33 4.82 -7.76
C GLU A 64 9.04 4.04 -8.09
N GLN A 65 7.89 4.46 -7.55
CA GLN A 65 6.61 3.83 -7.83
C GLN A 65 6.21 3.98 -9.30
N GLU A 66 6.34 5.18 -9.87
CA GLU A 66 6.08 5.44 -11.30
C GLU A 66 7.01 4.59 -12.20
N ASP A 67 8.32 4.63 -11.94
CA ASP A 67 9.30 3.84 -12.69
C ASP A 67 9.03 2.33 -12.57
N TRP A 68 8.63 1.87 -11.39
CA TRP A 68 8.31 0.48 -11.14
C TRP A 68 7.06 0.04 -11.92
N GLU A 69 6.01 0.86 -11.94
CA GLU A 69 4.79 0.62 -12.71
C GLU A 69 5.09 0.53 -14.20
N ASP A 70 5.80 1.51 -14.76
CA ASP A 70 6.17 1.56 -16.17
C ASP A 70 7.03 0.34 -16.58
N GLN A 71 8.03 0.01 -15.76
CA GLN A 71 8.85 -1.18 -16.00
C GLN A 71 8.04 -2.47 -15.93
N THR A 72 7.11 -2.56 -14.98
CA THR A 72 6.27 -3.75 -14.79
C THR A 72 5.34 -3.95 -15.98
N VAL A 73 4.66 -2.90 -16.44
CA VAL A 73 3.78 -2.93 -17.61
C VAL A 73 4.55 -3.29 -18.88
N SER A 74 5.70 -2.65 -19.11
CA SER A 74 6.56 -2.91 -20.28
C SER A 74 7.06 -4.36 -20.31
N ARG A 75 7.55 -4.86 -19.17
CA ARG A 75 8.02 -6.25 -19.06
C ARG A 75 6.89 -7.25 -19.21
N LEU A 76 5.71 -6.97 -18.67
CA LEU A 76 4.53 -7.83 -18.85
C LEU A 76 4.14 -7.92 -20.33
N GLY A 77 4.11 -6.80 -21.04
CA GLY A 77 3.86 -6.75 -22.48
C GLY A 77 4.86 -7.60 -23.27
N ALA A 78 6.15 -7.39 -23.04
CA ALA A 78 7.21 -8.17 -23.68
C ALA A 78 7.14 -9.67 -23.33
N ALA A 79 6.73 -10.01 -22.10
CA ALA A 79 6.57 -11.40 -21.67
C ALA A 79 5.37 -12.07 -22.36
N LEU A 80 4.26 -11.35 -22.52
CA LEU A 80 3.08 -11.82 -23.26
C LEU A 80 3.41 -12.08 -24.73
N GLU A 81 4.23 -11.25 -25.36
CA GLU A 81 4.67 -11.43 -26.75
C GLU A 81 5.55 -12.67 -26.96
N ARG A 82 6.30 -13.07 -25.93
CA ARG A 82 7.15 -14.28 -25.97
C ARG A 82 6.37 -15.59 -25.75
N LEU A 83 5.12 -15.50 -25.32
CA LEU A 83 4.25 -16.68 -25.22
C LEU A 83 3.83 -17.14 -26.62
N ASP A 84 3.60 -18.45 -26.76
CA ASP A 84 2.97 -18.94 -27.99
C ASP A 84 1.56 -18.35 -28.14
N PRO A 85 1.07 -18.13 -29.37
CA PRO A 85 -0.18 -17.42 -29.61
C PRO A 85 -1.38 -17.99 -28.86
N ARG A 86 -1.41 -19.32 -28.69
CA ARG A 86 -2.49 -20.03 -28.01
C ARG A 86 -2.44 -19.85 -26.49
N SER A 87 -1.26 -19.99 -25.88
CA SER A 87 -1.07 -19.72 -24.46
C SER A 87 -1.36 -18.26 -24.10
N ARG A 88 -0.97 -17.32 -24.98
CA ARG A 88 -1.26 -15.89 -24.80
C ARG A 88 -2.77 -15.64 -24.77
N ASP A 89 -3.51 -16.20 -25.73
CA ASP A 89 -4.98 -16.07 -25.78
C ASP A 89 -5.65 -16.65 -24.53
N ILE A 90 -5.26 -17.86 -24.12
CA ILE A 90 -5.80 -18.51 -22.92
C ILE A 90 -5.58 -17.64 -21.67
N VAL A 91 -4.39 -17.08 -21.49
CA VAL A 91 -4.09 -16.22 -20.33
C VAL A 91 -4.84 -14.89 -20.41
N GLN A 92 -4.88 -14.24 -21.58
CA GLN A 92 -5.62 -12.99 -21.76
C GLN A 92 -7.10 -13.16 -21.41
N ARG A 93 -7.76 -14.17 -21.97
CA ARG A 93 -9.20 -14.40 -21.75
C ARG A 93 -9.53 -14.79 -20.32
N ARG A 94 -8.65 -15.53 -19.62
CA ARG A 94 -8.92 -15.98 -18.24
C ARG A 94 -8.48 -15.02 -17.15
N TRP A 95 -7.49 -14.17 -17.40
CA TRP A 95 -6.90 -13.32 -16.36
C TRP A 95 -7.00 -11.82 -16.62
N LEU A 96 -7.01 -11.40 -17.89
CA LEU A 96 -6.97 -9.99 -18.28
C LEU A 96 -8.32 -9.45 -18.77
N ASN A 97 -9.26 -10.33 -19.14
CA ASN A 97 -10.62 -9.95 -19.52
C ASN A 97 -11.60 -10.09 -18.34
N ASP A 98 -12.69 -9.32 -18.39
CA ASP A 98 -13.78 -9.37 -17.40
C ASP A 98 -14.58 -10.67 -17.51
N ASP A 99 -14.97 -11.05 -18.73
CA ASP A 99 -15.68 -12.31 -19.00
C ASP A 99 -14.69 -13.47 -19.13
N LYS A 100 -14.55 -14.23 -18.04
CA LYS A 100 -13.57 -15.31 -17.92
C LYS A 100 -14.19 -16.65 -18.31
N PRO A 101 -13.86 -17.20 -19.49
CA PRO A 101 -14.40 -18.49 -19.90
C PRO A 101 -13.87 -19.61 -19.01
N THR A 102 -14.68 -20.65 -18.85
CA THR A 102 -14.28 -21.83 -18.09
C THR A 102 -13.24 -22.65 -18.85
N LEU A 103 -12.49 -23.49 -18.13
CA LEU A 103 -11.55 -24.44 -18.76
C LEU A 103 -12.24 -25.35 -19.79
N HIS A 104 -13.50 -25.69 -19.56
CA HIS A 104 -14.28 -26.56 -20.44
C HIS A 104 -14.70 -25.84 -21.73
N GLU A 105 -15.06 -24.56 -21.65
CA GLU A 105 -15.39 -23.74 -22.83
C GLU A 105 -14.18 -23.57 -23.74
N LEU A 106 -13.01 -23.22 -23.18
CA LEU A 106 -11.77 -23.13 -23.95
C LEU A 106 -11.33 -24.49 -24.50
N ALA A 107 -11.55 -25.57 -23.75
CA ALA A 107 -11.27 -26.92 -24.22
C ALA A 107 -12.13 -27.30 -25.42
N ALA A 108 -13.42 -26.94 -25.41
CA ALA A 108 -14.33 -27.15 -26.53
C ALA A 108 -13.94 -26.30 -27.76
N GLU A 109 -13.64 -25.01 -27.56
CA GLU A 109 -13.22 -24.10 -28.64
C GLU A 109 -11.94 -24.57 -29.33
N TYR A 110 -10.94 -24.95 -28.53
CA TYR A 110 -9.65 -25.40 -29.04
C TYR A 110 -9.56 -26.90 -29.31
N GLN A 111 -10.67 -27.64 -29.20
CA GLN A 111 -10.77 -29.08 -29.44
C GLN A 111 -9.69 -29.90 -28.71
N VAL A 112 -9.47 -29.60 -27.43
CA VAL A 112 -8.54 -30.32 -26.54
C VAL A 112 -9.20 -30.66 -25.21
N SER A 113 -8.50 -31.39 -24.34
CA SER A 113 -8.98 -31.62 -22.97
C SER A 113 -8.84 -30.37 -22.09
N ALA A 114 -9.71 -30.23 -21.10
CA ALA A 114 -9.62 -29.18 -20.08
C ALA A 114 -8.28 -29.22 -19.32
N GLU A 115 -7.75 -30.43 -19.07
CA GLU A 115 -6.42 -30.60 -18.47
C GLU A 115 -5.30 -30.04 -19.36
N ARG A 116 -5.42 -30.18 -20.69
CA ARG A 116 -4.43 -29.59 -21.59
C ARG A 116 -4.45 -28.06 -21.54
N ILE A 117 -5.62 -27.44 -21.46
CA ILE A 117 -5.74 -25.97 -21.27
C ILE A 117 -5.11 -25.56 -19.94
N ARG A 118 -5.37 -26.29 -18.85
CA ARG A 118 -4.75 -26.05 -17.53
C ARG A 118 -3.22 -26.10 -17.59
N GLN A 119 -2.65 -27.07 -18.31
CA GLN A 119 -1.20 -27.18 -18.49
C GLN A 119 -0.63 -25.99 -19.26
N LEU A 120 -1.26 -25.58 -20.36
CA LEU A 120 -0.84 -24.42 -21.14
C LEU A 120 -0.87 -23.15 -20.30
N GLU A 121 -1.95 -22.92 -19.56
CA GLU A 121 -2.08 -21.80 -18.63
C GLU A 121 -0.99 -21.83 -17.56
N THR A 122 -0.79 -22.96 -16.87
CA THR A 122 0.18 -23.05 -15.78
C THR A 122 1.61 -22.75 -16.28
N ASN A 123 1.95 -23.27 -17.46
CA ASN A 123 3.25 -23.02 -18.09
C ASN A 123 3.40 -21.56 -18.52
N ALA A 124 2.35 -20.96 -19.07
CA ALA A 124 2.34 -19.54 -19.46
C ALA A 124 2.49 -18.63 -18.24
N MET A 125 1.73 -18.87 -17.18
CA MET A 125 1.81 -18.13 -15.92
C MET A 125 3.19 -18.24 -15.28
N LYS A 126 3.83 -19.42 -15.34
CA LYS A 126 5.20 -19.59 -14.86
C LYS A 126 6.20 -18.74 -15.65
N LYS A 127 6.05 -18.64 -16.97
CA LYS A 127 6.89 -17.79 -17.83
C LYS A 127 6.67 -16.30 -17.56
N LEU A 128 5.41 -15.88 -17.37
CA LEU A 128 5.07 -14.49 -17.05
C LEU A 128 5.66 -14.08 -15.69
N ARG A 129 5.48 -14.90 -14.65
CA ARG A 129 6.06 -14.64 -13.32
C ARG A 129 7.58 -14.55 -13.34
N ALA A 130 8.25 -15.36 -14.17
CA ALA A 130 9.70 -15.31 -14.31
C ALA A 130 10.21 -14.06 -15.04
N ALA A 131 9.36 -13.37 -15.80
CA ALA A 131 9.70 -12.16 -16.53
C ALA A 131 9.43 -10.86 -15.76
N LEU A 132 8.58 -10.94 -14.73
CA LEU A 132 8.25 -9.80 -13.88
C LEU A 132 9.33 -9.58 -12.81
N PRO A 133 9.65 -8.31 -12.47
CA PRO A 133 10.50 -8.01 -11.33
C PRO A 133 9.80 -8.48 -10.04
N VAL A 134 10.59 -9.02 -9.10
CA VAL A 134 10.09 -9.26 -7.74
C VAL A 134 10.05 -7.89 -7.07
N ALA A 135 8.89 -7.49 -6.54
CA ALA A 135 8.79 -6.31 -5.70
C ALA A 135 9.77 -6.47 -4.52
N ALA A 136 10.59 -5.45 -4.28
CA ALA A 136 11.61 -5.43 -3.23
C ALA A 136 10.97 -5.45 -1.83
#